data_AF-A0A3D4USX5-F1
#
_entry.id   AF-A0A3D4USX5-F1
#
_cell.length_a   1.000
_cell.length_b   1.000
_cell.length_c   1.000
_cell.angle_alpha   90.00
_cell.angle_beta   90.00
_cell.angle_gamma   90.00
#
_symmetry.space_group_name_H-M   'P 1'
#
loop_
_entity.id
_entity.type
_entity.pdbx_description
1 polymer ?
#
loop_
_entity_poly.entity_id
_entity_poly.type
_entity_poly.pdbx_seq_one_letter_code
_entity_poly.pdbx_strand_id
1 'polypeptide(L)'
;MTSYNVKSAHDHGWNPGWFGCEKFGSELVKNIEEFQKDNGLRADGFCGPKTVKHLREQRIHKQNYIVCGLKHIKIKAKVVLWNDEGGYVSKKGCYRENYSDRDVRLFVNHWDVCRKSLDTIKILNNRKLSSQFLIDADGTIYQTINANHVAFHAGGRTWNNYSVGVEICNPYYLKYQDKTNPRKIVKGAKVHGRTLEDHLDFHPVQIKSLLQLWKGIHIAYDIPFQTPTKKNGLEFGTVHPASVNLQYQGFIHHYNLVKGKIDCGGLDLTKLIDKITK
;
A
#
# COMPACT_ATOMS: atom_id res chain seq x y z
N MET A 1 -4.95 -12.50 26.80
CA MET A 1 -3.65 -11.90 26.40
C MET A 1 -3.32 -12.21 24.95
N THR A 2 -3.28 -13.47 24.52
CA THR A 2 -2.93 -13.84 23.13
C THR A 2 -3.79 -13.15 22.07
N SER A 3 -5.12 -13.14 22.22
CA SER A 3 -6.04 -12.45 21.30
C SER A 3 -5.82 -10.94 21.23
N TYR A 4 -5.54 -10.30 22.37
CA TYR A 4 -5.19 -8.88 22.44
C TYR A 4 -3.88 -8.62 21.69
N ASN A 5 -2.85 -9.43 21.92
CA ASN A 5 -1.55 -9.25 21.29
C ASN A 5 -1.61 -9.47 19.78
N VAL A 6 -2.44 -10.41 19.29
CA VAL A 6 -2.72 -10.55 17.85
C VAL A 6 -3.36 -9.28 17.28
N LYS A 7 -4.38 -8.74 17.95
CA LYS A 7 -5.02 -7.48 17.53
C LYS A 7 -4.04 -6.32 17.53
N SER A 8 -3.26 -6.18 18.60
CA SER A 8 -2.22 -5.17 18.71
C SER A 8 -1.18 -5.29 17.60
N ALA A 9 -0.75 -6.50 17.24
CA ALA A 9 0.17 -6.72 16.13
C ALA A 9 -0.40 -6.23 14.80
N HIS A 10 -1.71 -6.45 14.56
CA HIS A 10 -2.39 -5.88 13.39
C HIS A 10 -2.39 -4.34 13.41
N ASP A 11 -2.79 -3.74 14.53
CA ASP A 11 -2.96 -2.29 14.68
C ASP A 11 -1.63 -1.53 14.63
N HIS A 12 -0.58 -2.17 15.16
CA HIS A 12 0.71 -1.55 15.40
C HIS A 12 1.85 -2.06 14.51
N GLY A 13 1.63 -3.12 13.73
CA GLY A 13 2.59 -3.63 12.74
C GLY A 13 3.85 -4.24 13.35
N TRP A 14 3.76 -4.84 14.54
CA TRP A 14 4.83 -5.63 15.15
C TRP A 14 4.51 -7.13 14.99
N ASN A 15 5.52 -8.00 15.19
CA ASN A 15 5.32 -9.45 15.18
C ASN A 15 6.04 -10.14 16.34
N PRO A 16 5.71 -11.40 16.68
CA PRO A 16 6.32 -12.12 17.80
C PRO A 16 7.85 -12.17 17.75
N GLY A 17 8.45 -12.18 16.56
CA GLY A 17 9.90 -12.21 16.38
C GLY A 17 10.60 -10.96 16.92
N TRP A 18 9.87 -9.87 17.16
CA TRP A 18 10.42 -8.66 17.81
C TRP A 18 10.71 -8.88 19.29
N PHE A 19 10.12 -9.93 19.88
CA PHE A 19 10.35 -10.40 21.24
C PHE A 19 11.07 -11.76 21.27
N GLY A 20 11.69 -12.16 20.15
CA GLY A 20 12.40 -13.45 20.05
C GLY A 20 11.50 -14.68 19.96
N CYS A 21 10.20 -14.54 19.66
CA CYS A 21 9.27 -15.66 19.55
C CYS A 21 8.85 -15.94 18.10
N GLU A 22 8.56 -17.19 17.77
CA GLU A 22 8.05 -17.55 16.44
C GLU A 22 6.54 -17.32 16.28
N LYS A 23 5.78 -17.45 17.37
CA LYS A 23 4.31 -17.43 17.34
C LYS A 23 3.71 -16.71 18.54
N PHE A 24 2.43 -16.38 18.41
CA PHE A 24 1.64 -15.88 19.53
C PHE A 24 1.37 -17.03 20.52
N GLY A 25 1.73 -16.85 21.78
CA GLY A 25 1.61 -17.88 22.81
C GLY A 25 2.02 -17.39 24.19
N SER A 26 2.03 -18.30 25.15
CA SER A 26 2.44 -18.01 26.54
C SER A 26 3.89 -17.53 26.65
N GLU A 27 4.79 -18.07 25.83
CA GLU A 27 6.18 -17.63 25.75
C GLU A 27 6.29 -16.16 25.33
N LEU A 28 5.58 -15.75 24.27
CA LEU A 28 5.52 -14.35 23.86
C LEU A 28 5.02 -13.42 24.98
N VAL A 29 4.01 -13.85 25.74
CA VAL A 29 3.50 -13.05 26.87
C VAL A 29 4.60 -12.84 27.92
N LYS A 30 5.35 -13.89 28.27
CA LYS A 30 6.49 -13.79 29.20
C LYS A 30 7.58 -12.85 28.66
N ASN A 31 7.93 -12.96 27.38
CA ASN A 31 8.96 -12.10 26.78
C ASN A 31 8.50 -10.64 26.69
N ILE A 32 7.19 -10.39 26.52
CA ILE A 32 6.62 -9.03 26.61
C ILE A 32 6.72 -8.52 28.05
N GLU A 33 6.40 -9.32 29.06
CA GLU A 33 6.52 -8.93 30.48
C GLU A 33 7.97 -8.59 30.85
N GLU A 34 8.94 -9.40 30.40
CA GLU A 34 10.37 -9.15 30.59
C GLU A 34 10.80 -7.86 29.92
N PHE A 35 10.49 -7.68 28.63
CA PHE A 35 10.73 -6.43 27.92
C PHE A 35 10.11 -5.23 28.64
N GLN A 36 8.89 -5.36 29.16
CA GLN A 36 8.23 -4.30 29.92
C GLN A 36 8.99 -3.96 31.20
N LYS A 37 9.45 -4.96 31.98
CA LYS A 37 10.25 -4.75 33.20
C LYS A 37 11.56 -4.01 32.88
N ASP A 38 12.28 -4.46 31.86
CA ASP A 38 13.57 -3.90 31.45
C ASP A 38 13.45 -2.44 30.98
N ASN A 39 12.25 -2.04 30.53
CA ASN A 39 11.94 -0.70 30.07
C ASN A 39 11.14 0.13 31.08
N GLY A 40 11.04 -0.30 32.34
CA GLY A 40 10.33 0.44 33.39
C GLY A 40 8.82 0.59 33.16
N LEU A 41 8.23 -0.31 32.37
CA LEU A 41 6.80 -0.39 32.13
C LEU A 41 6.13 -1.35 33.12
N ARG A 42 4.81 -1.24 33.26
CA ARG A 42 4.02 -2.26 33.96
C ARG A 42 4.12 -3.57 33.17
N ALA A 43 4.63 -4.62 33.82
CA ALA A 43 4.75 -5.96 33.27
C ALA A 43 3.39 -6.67 33.30
N ASP A 44 2.58 -6.45 32.28
CA ASP A 44 1.23 -7.01 32.15
C ASP A 44 1.08 -7.97 30.96
N GLY A 45 2.16 -8.16 30.18
CA GLY A 45 2.19 -9.09 29.05
C GLY A 45 1.36 -8.63 27.85
N PHE A 46 0.79 -7.43 27.90
CA PHE A 46 0.05 -6.81 26.82
C PHE A 46 0.97 -5.86 26.05
N CYS A 47 1.20 -6.15 24.78
CA CYS A 47 1.96 -5.25 23.91
C CYS A 47 1.08 -4.07 23.48
N GLY A 48 0.76 -3.16 24.39
CA GLY A 48 -0.06 -1.98 24.11
C GLY A 48 0.76 -0.82 23.50
N PRO A 49 0.13 0.35 23.25
CA PRO A 49 0.79 1.49 22.61
C PRO A 49 2.09 1.94 23.29
N LYS A 50 2.17 1.89 24.63
CA LYS A 50 3.40 2.22 25.38
C LYS A 50 4.52 1.22 25.15
N THR A 51 4.19 -0.08 25.16
CA THR A 51 5.15 -1.16 24.87
C THR A 51 5.67 -1.04 23.44
N VAL A 52 4.76 -0.84 22.48
CA VAL A 52 5.12 -0.64 21.06
C VAL A 52 6.03 0.56 20.87
N LYS A 53 5.79 1.68 21.57
CA LYS A 53 6.63 2.88 21.49
C LYS A 53 8.08 2.55 21.85
N HIS A 54 8.31 1.97 23.04
CA HIS A 54 9.66 1.60 23.49
C HIS A 54 10.30 0.57 22.55
N LEU A 55 9.50 -0.41 22.11
CA LEU A 55 9.96 -1.46 21.20
C LEU A 55 10.47 -0.88 19.87
N ARG A 56 9.90 0.23 19.40
CA ARG A 56 10.29 0.89 18.15
C ARG A 56 11.50 1.79 18.32
N GLU A 57 11.60 2.52 19.43
CA GLU A 57 12.75 3.38 19.76
C GLU A 57 14.07 2.58 19.79
N GLN A 58 14.00 1.30 20.15
CA GLN A 58 15.16 0.40 20.20
C GLN A 58 15.51 -0.25 18.85
N ARG A 59 14.76 0.01 17.79
CA ARG A 59 14.96 -0.65 16.48
C ARG A 59 15.61 0.29 15.47
N ILE A 60 16.60 -0.23 14.74
CA ILE A 60 17.31 0.50 13.70
C ILE A 60 16.37 0.84 12.52
N HIS A 61 16.32 2.12 12.14
CA HIS A 61 15.44 2.70 11.13
C HIS A 61 15.84 2.40 9.67
N LYS A 62 15.95 1.12 9.30
CA LYS A 62 15.95 0.71 7.89
C LYS A 62 14.91 -0.37 7.67
N GLN A 63 13.69 0.05 7.37
CA GLN A 63 12.61 -0.87 7.04
C GLN A 63 12.58 -1.12 5.54
N ASN A 64 12.67 -2.39 5.21
CA ASN A 64 12.60 -2.94 3.88
C ASN A 64 11.53 -4.04 3.83
N TYR A 65 10.43 -3.85 4.57
CA TYR A 65 9.31 -4.77 4.58
C TYR A 65 7.98 -4.01 4.63
N ILE A 66 6.92 -4.65 4.15
CA ILE A 66 5.54 -4.22 4.31
C ILE A 66 4.79 -5.16 5.25
N VAL A 67 3.74 -4.66 5.88
CA VAL A 67 2.90 -5.44 6.80
C VAL A 67 1.58 -5.82 6.15
N CYS A 68 1.36 -7.12 5.96
CA CYS A 68 0.16 -7.69 5.35
C CYS A 68 -0.48 -8.68 6.34
N GLY A 69 -1.37 -8.16 7.19
CA GLY A 69 -1.92 -8.92 8.31
C GLY A 69 -0.85 -9.10 9.38
N LEU A 70 -0.56 -10.36 9.72
CA LEU A 70 0.56 -10.73 10.59
C LEU A 70 1.86 -10.99 9.82
N LYS A 71 1.82 -10.99 8.48
CA LYS A 71 2.98 -11.27 7.63
C LYS A 71 3.81 -9.99 7.43
N HIS A 72 5.11 -10.08 7.70
CA HIS A 72 6.08 -9.03 7.34
C HIS A 72 6.82 -9.46 6.07
N ILE A 73 6.49 -8.84 4.94
CA ILE A 73 7.04 -9.23 3.64
C ILE A 73 8.21 -8.33 3.30
N LYS A 74 9.42 -8.89 3.24
CA LYS A 74 10.62 -8.17 2.82
C LYS A 74 10.54 -7.77 1.35
N ILE A 75 10.87 -6.52 1.05
CA ILE A 75 10.94 -5.95 -0.30
C ILE A 75 12.22 -5.12 -0.46
N LYS A 76 12.74 -4.97 -1.69
CA LYS A 76 13.98 -4.21 -1.94
C LYS A 76 13.69 -2.72 -2.19
N ALA A 77 12.93 -2.09 -1.29
CA ALA A 77 12.58 -0.68 -1.34
C ALA A 77 12.57 -0.06 0.06
N LYS A 78 12.72 1.26 0.13
CA LYS A 78 12.62 2.02 1.38
C LYS A 78 11.14 2.11 1.78
N VAL A 79 10.82 1.63 2.98
CA VAL A 79 9.46 1.67 3.55
C VAL A 79 9.46 2.48 4.83
N VAL A 80 8.40 3.24 5.05
CA VAL A 80 8.04 3.88 6.33
C VAL A 80 6.63 3.46 6.68
N LEU A 81 6.46 2.82 7.84
CA LEU A 81 5.15 2.39 8.33
C LEU A 81 4.40 3.55 9.00
N TRP A 82 3.09 3.39 9.13
CA TRP A 82 2.18 4.40 9.67
C TRP A 82 2.47 4.83 11.10
N ASN A 83 3.15 4.00 11.88
CA ASN A 83 3.52 4.25 13.27
C ASN A 83 5.04 4.47 13.46
N ASP A 84 5.79 4.60 12.37
CA ASP A 84 7.20 4.98 12.45
C ASP A 84 7.34 6.50 12.60
N GLU A 85 8.50 6.95 13.06
CA GLU A 85 8.88 8.34 12.96
C GLU A 85 8.86 8.79 11.49
N GLY A 86 8.20 9.91 11.21
CA GLY A 86 7.97 10.40 9.84
C GLY A 86 6.93 9.61 9.04
N GLY A 87 6.27 8.62 9.65
CA GLY A 87 5.18 7.84 9.04
C GLY A 87 3.91 8.64 8.82
N TYR A 88 3.12 8.19 7.85
CA TYR A 88 1.80 8.75 7.53
C TYR A 88 0.72 7.74 7.86
N VAL A 89 -0.36 8.16 8.51
CA VAL A 89 -1.42 7.26 9.00
C VAL A 89 -2.77 7.61 8.41
N SER A 90 -3.52 6.61 7.94
CA SER A 90 -4.95 6.80 7.68
C SER A 90 -5.70 6.78 9.01
N LYS A 91 -6.49 7.82 9.29
CA LYS A 91 -7.19 8.00 10.56
C LYS A 91 -8.31 6.97 10.71
N LYS A 92 -8.61 6.59 11.95
CA LYS A 92 -9.80 5.79 12.28
C LYS A 92 -11.05 6.41 11.64
N GLY A 93 -11.90 5.54 11.10
CA GLY A 93 -13.08 5.94 10.32
C GLY A 93 -12.81 6.23 8.84
N CYS A 94 -11.55 6.21 8.38
CA CYS A 94 -11.20 6.31 6.96
C CYS A 94 -10.93 4.96 6.30
N TYR A 95 -11.01 3.87 7.07
CA TYR A 95 -10.82 2.48 6.66
C TYR A 95 -11.66 1.58 7.57
N ARG A 96 -11.81 0.30 7.20
CA ARG A 96 -12.43 -0.72 8.04
C ARG A 96 -11.38 -1.73 8.52
N GLU A 97 -11.32 -1.92 9.83
CA GLU A 97 -10.44 -2.91 10.47
C GLU A 97 -10.83 -4.34 10.05
N ASN A 98 -9.83 -5.21 9.96
CA ASN A 98 -9.98 -6.61 9.60
C ASN A 98 -8.83 -7.41 10.22
N TYR A 99 -9.17 -8.43 11.00
CA TYR A 99 -8.23 -9.24 11.78
C TYR A 99 -8.26 -10.73 11.36
N SER A 100 -9.14 -11.11 10.43
CA SER A 100 -9.12 -12.40 9.76
C SER A 100 -8.30 -12.33 8.47
N ASP A 101 -8.00 -13.47 7.87
CA ASP A 101 -7.47 -13.50 6.52
C ASP A 101 -8.46 -12.84 5.54
N ARG A 102 -7.90 -12.14 4.55
CA ARG A 102 -8.66 -11.42 3.53
C ARG A 102 -8.37 -12.00 2.17
N ASP A 103 -9.43 -12.32 1.44
CA ASP A 103 -9.38 -12.66 0.01
C ASP A 103 -9.10 -11.38 -0.79
N VAL A 104 -7.82 -11.10 -1.05
CA VAL A 104 -7.39 -9.96 -1.86
C VAL A 104 -7.14 -10.45 -3.27
N ARG A 105 -7.96 -9.94 -4.21
CA ARG A 105 -7.93 -10.34 -5.62
C ARG A 105 -7.24 -9.29 -6.49
N LEU A 106 -7.37 -8.03 -6.13
CA LEU A 106 -6.96 -6.91 -6.97
C LEU A 106 -5.92 -6.04 -6.26
N PHE A 107 -4.91 -5.60 -7.01
CA PHE A 107 -4.09 -4.46 -6.63
C PHE A 107 -4.42 -3.28 -7.54
N VAL A 108 -4.84 -2.15 -6.96
CA VAL A 108 -5.33 -0.99 -7.72
C VAL A 108 -4.31 0.14 -7.66
N ASN A 109 -3.81 0.55 -8.83
CA ASN A 109 -2.88 1.65 -8.98
C ASN A 109 -3.63 2.97 -9.19
N HIS A 110 -3.28 3.97 -8.38
CA HIS A 110 -3.81 5.34 -8.43
C HIS A 110 -2.66 6.34 -8.54
N TRP A 111 -2.96 7.52 -9.07
CA TRP A 111 -2.12 8.69 -8.89
C TRP A 111 -2.84 9.67 -7.96
N ASP A 112 -2.07 10.46 -7.23
CA ASP A 112 -2.64 11.33 -6.20
C ASP A 112 -2.88 12.77 -6.66
N VAL A 113 -2.38 13.17 -7.83
CA VAL A 113 -2.42 14.57 -8.31
C VAL A 113 -1.68 15.53 -7.35
N CYS A 114 -0.81 15.00 -6.49
CA CYS A 114 -0.07 15.74 -5.46
C CYS A 114 1.43 15.76 -5.76
N ARG A 115 2.16 16.67 -5.09
CA ARG A 115 3.62 16.79 -5.21
C ARG A 115 4.40 15.99 -4.18
N LYS A 116 3.73 15.55 -3.11
CA LYS A 116 4.31 14.74 -2.03
C LYS A 116 3.24 13.92 -1.33
N SER A 117 3.62 12.76 -0.80
CA SER A 117 2.69 11.86 -0.12
C SER A 117 2.04 12.45 1.14
N LEU A 118 2.69 13.45 1.78
CA LEU A 118 2.12 14.17 2.92
C LEU A 118 0.81 14.90 2.58
N ASP A 119 0.69 15.46 1.38
CA ASP A 119 -0.51 16.19 0.99
C ASP A 119 -1.64 15.19 0.65
N THR A 120 -1.28 14.09 -0.01
CA THR A 120 -2.17 12.97 -0.32
C THR A 120 -2.83 12.42 0.94
N ILE A 121 -2.05 12.08 1.99
CA ILE A 121 -2.64 11.53 3.23
C ILE A 121 -3.56 12.52 3.94
N LYS A 122 -3.25 13.83 3.88
CA LYS A 122 -4.12 14.87 4.46
C LYS A 122 -5.46 14.93 3.71
N ILE A 123 -5.41 14.93 2.38
CA ILE A 123 -6.62 14.96 1.54
C ILE A 123 -7.48 13.73 1.77
N LEU A 124 -6.88 12.53 1.75
CA LEU A 124 -7.61 11.28 1.97
C LEU A 124 -8.31 11.28 3.33
N ASN A 125 -7.59 11.62 4.41
CA ASN A 125 -8.15 11.71 5.75
C ASN A 125 -9.30 12.72 5.86
N ASN A 126 -9.15 13.91 5.26
CA ASN A 126 -10.19 14.93 5.28
C ASN A 126 -11.45 14.49 4.54
N ARG A 127 -11.28 13.69 3.48
CA ARG A 127 -12.39 13.14 2.67
C ARG A 127 -12.94 11.82 3.21
N LYS A 128 -12.44 11.33 4.35
CA LYS A 128 -12.77 10.01 4.91
C LYS A 128 -12.47 8.85 3.93
N LEU A 129 -11.38 8.99 3.18
CA LEU A 129 -10.84 8.00 2.26
C LEU A 129 -9.48 7.51 2.76
N SER A 130 -8.97 6.44 2.17
CA SER A 130 -7.64 5.91 2.48
C SER A 130 -7.10 5.06 1.33
N SER A 131 -5.79 4.86 1.33
CA SER A 131 -5.08 3.89 0.49
C SER A 131 -4.01 3.23 1.35
N GLN A 132 -3.81 1.92 1.21
CA GLN A 132 -2.85 1.19 2.06
C GLN A 132 -1.43 1.71 1.87
N PHE A 133 -1.07 2.11 0.65
CA PHE A 133 0.28 2.55 0.31
C PHE A 133 0.27 3.89 -0.41
N LEU A 134 1.31 4.70 -0.15
CA LEU A 134 1.67 5.86 -0.94
C LEU A 134 3.10 5.68 -1.44
N ILE A 135 3.43 6.19 -2.62
CA ILE A 135 4.81 6.25 -3.13
C ILE A 135 5.17 7.69 -3.42
N ASP A 136 6.11 8.25 -2.67
CA ASP A 136 6.52 9.65 -2.83
C ASP A 136 7.43 9.85 -4.05
N ALA A 137 7.74 11.09 -4.42
CA ALA A 137 8.53 11.43 -5.61
C ALA A 137 9.95 10.82 -5.59
N ASP A 138 10.54 10.65 -4.40
CA ASP A 138 11.85 10.01 -4.18
C ASP A 138 11.80 8.48 -4.20
N GLY A 139 10.60 7.89 -4.34
CA GLY A 139 10.37 6.45 -4.32
C GLY A 139 10.23 5.85 -2.93
N THR A 140 10.20 6.63 -1.85
CA THR A 140 9.86 6.15 -0.51
C THR A 140 8.43 5.62 -0.51
N ILE A 141 8.24 4.39 -0.02
CA ILE A 141 6.92 3.80 0.19
C ILE A 141 6.45 4.14 1.61
N TYR A 142 5.32 4.83 1.72
CA TYR A 142 4.65 5.04 2.99
C TYR A 142 3.48 4.05 3.09
N GLN A 143 3.55 3.12 4.04
CA GLN A 143 2.41 2.25 4.33
C GLN A 143 1.53 2.92 5.38
N THR A 144 0.30 3.28 5.02
CA THR A 144 -0.54 4.15 5.86
C THR A 144 -1.44 3.42 6.85
N ILE A 145 -1.64 2.13 6.62
CA ILE A 145 -2.35 1.17 7.46
C ILE A 145 -1.85 -0.25 7.16
N ASN A 146 -2.11 -1.21 8.05
CA ASN A 146 -1.91 -2.62 7.77
C ASN A 146 -2.67 -3.03 6.49
N ALA A 147 -2.01 -3.72 5.55
CA ALA A 147 -2.62 -4.03 4.25
C ALA A 147 -3.84 -4.96 4.36
N ASN A 148 -3.99 -5.67 5.48
CA ASN A 148 -5.17 -6.49 5.74
C ASN A 148 -6.43 -5.66 6.04
N HIS A 149 -6.28 -4.42 6.51
CA HIS A 149 -7.40 -3.51 6.67
C HIS A 149 -7.92 -3.01 5.33
N VAL A 150 -9.23 -2.78 5.28
CA VAL A 150 -9.93 -2.37 4.06
C VAL A 150 -9.89 -0.86 3.93
N ALA A 151 -9.00 -0.36 3.07
CA ALA A 151 -8.93 1.04 2.70
C ALA A 151 -10.10 1.43 1.77
N PHE A 152 -10.40 2.73 1.71
CA PHE A 152 -11.49 3.29 0.93
C PHE A 152 -10.93 4.04 -0.29
N HIS A 153 -10.40 3.32 -1.28
CA HIS A 153 -9.77 3.90 -2.48
C HIS A 153 -10.52 3.60 -3.78
N ALA A 154 -11.14 2.41 -3.91
CA ALA A 154 -11.64 1.91 -5.19
C ALA A 154 -13.02 2.47 -5.59
N GLY A 155 -13.66 3.29 -4.75
CA GLY A 155 -14.95 3.92 -5.06
C GLY A 155 -16.18 3.03 -4.84
N GLY A 156 -16.02 1.79 -4.38
CA GLY A 156 -17.12 0.89 -4.05
C GLY A 156 -16.75 -0.08 -2.93
N ARG A 157 -17.70 -0.36 -2.01
CA ARG A 157 -17.48 -1.27 -0.86
C ARG A 157 -17.03 -2.65 -1.32
N THR A 158 -17.64 -3.17 -2.38
CA THR A 158 -17.29 -4.46 -2.99
C THR A 158 -15.84 -4.47 -3.42
N TRP A 159 -15.38 -3.52 -4.23
CA TRP A 159 -13.99 -3.50 -4.70
C TRP A 159 -12.98 -3.26 -3.58
N ASN A 160 -13.29 -2.36 -2.62
CA ASN A 160 -12.43 -2.10 -1.46
C ASN A 160 -12.15 -3.39 -0.66
N ASN A 161 -13.18 -4.22 -0.43
CA ASN A 161 -13.05 -5.44 0.37
C ASN A 161 -12.04 -6.45 -0.22
N TYR A 162 -11.91 -6.48 -1.55
CA TYR A 162 -11.09 -7.46 -2.28
C TYR A 162 -9.84 -6.83 -2.90
N SER A 163 -9.42 -5.65 -2.42
CA SER A 163 -8.27 -4.96 -3.00
C SER A 163 -7.32 -4.30 -2.01
N VAL A 164 -6.10 -4.11 -2.50
CA VAL A 164 -5.08 -3.22 -1.94
C VAL A 164 -4.85 -2.09 -2.93
N GLY A 165 -4.76 -0.85 -2.44
CA GLY A 165 -4.50 0.34 -3.23
C GLY A 165 -3.12 0.93 -2.98
N VAL A 166 -2.58 1.57 -4.01
CA VAL A 166 -1.44 2.49 -3.90
C VAL A 166 -1.74 3.82 -4.58
N GLU A 167 -1.42 4.92 -3.91
CA GLU A 167 -1.42 6.26 -4.47
C GLU A 167 0.02 6.67 -4.79
N ILE A 168 0.32 6.89 -6.06
CA ILE A 168 1.68 7.23 -6.51
C ILE A 168 1.75 8.74 -6.73
N CYS A 169 2.74 9.39 -6.12
CA CYS A 169 2.97 10.82 -6.24
C CYS A 169 3.18 11.22 -7.70
N ASN A 170 2.20 11.93 -8.25
CA ASN A 170 2.25 12.44 -9.61
C ASN A 170 1.49 13.76 -9.70
N PRO A 171 2.18 14.90 -9.85
CA PRO A 171 1.53 16.19 -10.05
C PRO A 171 1.04 16.35 -11.51
N TYR A 172 0.21 15.43 -11.99
CA TYR A 172 -0.32 15.21 -13.35
C TYR A 172 -0.17 16.36 -14.36
N TYR A 173 -0.64 17.57 -14.03
CA TYR A 173 -0.65 18.71 -14.95
C TYR A 173 0.74 19.29 -15.23
N LEU A 174 1.04 19.59 -16.51
CA LEU A 174 2.33 20.15 -16.95
C LEU A 174 2.75 21.43 -16.21
N LYS A 175 1.79 22.28 -15.82
CA LYS A 175 2.05 23.51 -15.05
C LYS A 175 2.69 23.25 -13.67
N TYR A 176 2.69 22.02 -13.19
CA TYR A 176 3.28 21.61 -11.92
C TYR A 176 4.63 20.90 -12.06
N GLN A 177 5.21 20.86 -13.27
CA GLN A 177 6.53 20.29 -13.53
C GLN A 177 7.58 20.89 -12.59
N ASP A 178 8.34 20.00 -11.96
CA ASP A 178 9.50 20.39 -11.15
C ASP A 178 10.65 20.79 -12.09
N LYS A 179 11.19 22.00 -11.90
CA LYS A 179 12.30 22.52 -12.71
C LYS A 179 13.63 21.86 -12.39
N THR A 180 13.79 21.34 -11.17
CA THR A 180 15.05 20.78 -10.65
C THR A 180 15.14 19.28 -10.88
N ASN A 181 14.01 18.59 -10.92
CA ASN A 181 13.90 17.15 -11.20
C ASN A 181 12.71 16.90 -12.13
N PRO A 182 12.83 17.24 -13.42
CA PRO A 182 11.70 17.16 -14.34
C PRO A 182 11.28 15.71 -14.61
N ARG A 183 9.97 15.49 -14.66
CA ARG A 183 9.34 14.25 -15.12
C ARG A 183 9.27 14.22 -16.64
N LYS A 184 9.28 13.02 -17.22
CA LYS A 184 8.96 12.85 -18.64
C LYS A 184 7.51 13.30 -18.90
N ILE A 185 7.22 13.72 -20.12
CA ILE A 185 5.87 14.03 -20.56
C ILE A 185 5.30 12.80 -21.25
N VAL A 186 4.15 12.32 -20.78
CA VAL A 186 3.34 11.31 -21.44
C VAL A 186 2.48 12.01 -22.48
N LYS A 187 2.55 11.52 -23.73
CA LYS A 187 1.75 12.01 -24.86
C LYS A 187 0.87 10.91 -25.40
N GLY A 188 -0.36 11.25 -25.78
CA GLY A 188 -1.25 10.33 -26.50
C GLY A 188 -1.77 9.15 -25.69
N ALA A 189 -1.66 9.17 -24.36
CA ALA A 189 -2.28 8.14 -23.50
C ALA A 189 -3.79 8.10 -23.74
N LYS A 190 -4.39 6.91 -23.74
CA LYS A 190 -5.82 6.73 -24.00
C LYS A 190 -6.52 5.99 -22.87
N VAL A 191 -7.59 6.57 -22.35
CA VAL A 191 -8.49 5.95 -21.37
C VAL A 191 -9.93 6.18 -21.80
N HIS A 192 -10.76 5.14 -21.71
CA HIS A 192 -12.17 5.18 -22.13
C HIS A 192 -12.35 5.65 -23.59
N GLY A 193 -11.42 5.29 -24.46
CA GLY A 193 -11.44 5.67 -25.88
C GLY A 193 -11.09 7.13 -26.15
N ARG A 194 -10.77 7.92 -25.12
CA ARG A 194 -10.37 9.33 -25.24
C ARG A 194 -8.87 9.48 -25.04
N THR A 195 -8.26 10.34 -25.83
CA THR A 195 -6.88 10.77 -25.62
C THR A 195 -6.83 11.72 -24.44
N LEU A 196 -5.96 11.44 -23.47
CA LEU A 196 -5.68 12.35 -22.37
C LEU A 196 -4.79 13.50 -22.87
N GLU A 197 -4.90 14.66 -22.22
CA GLU A 197 -3.95 15.74 -22.41
C GLU A 197 -2.52 15.28 -22.08
N ASP A 198 -1.53 15.96 -22.66
CA ASP A 198 -0.13 15.77 -22.29
C ASP A 198 0.03 16.02 -20.78
N HIS A 199 0.65 15.08 -20.08
CA HIS A 199 0.74 15.10 -18.61
C HIS A 199 2.08 14.54 -18.13
N LEU A 200 2.38 14.73 -16.85
CA LEU A 200 3.63 14.30 -16.24
C LEU A 200 3.63 12.80 -15.94
N ASP A 201 4.76 12.17 -16.26
CA ASP A 201 5.00 10.76 -15.97
C ASP A 201 5.52 10.56 -14.53
N PHE A 202 5.68 9.30 -14.14
CA PHE A 202 6.33 8.91 -12.89
C PHE A 202 7.85 8.96 -13.00
N HIS A 203 8.54 9.23 -11.89
CA HIS A 203 9.99 9.07 -11.87
C HIS A 203 10.39 7.59 -11.95
N PRO A 204 11.52 7.25 -12.58
CA PRO A 204 12.01 5.88 -12.62
C PRO A 204 12.20 5.23 -11.24
N VAL A 205 12.54 6.02 -10.21
CA VAL A 205 12.67 5.54 -8.83
C VAL A 205 11.32 5.11 -8.25
N GLN A 206 10.23 5.82 -8.56
CA GLN A 206 8.88 5.45 -8.16
C GLN A 206 8.47 4.13 -8.80
N ILE A 207 8.76 3.96 -10.10
CA ILE A 207 8.48 2.71 -10.81
C ILE A 207 9.27 1.54 -10.20
N LYS A 208 10.54 1.75 -9.83
CA LYS A 208 11.32 0.70 -9.13
C LYS A 208 10.66 0.30 -7.81
N SER A 209 10.24 1.26 -7.00
CA SER A 209 9.56 1.00 -5.73
C SER A 209 8.20 0.33 -5.93
N LEU A 210 7.43 0.75 -6.92
CA LEU A 210 6.14 0.15 -7.27
C LEU A 210 6.29 -1.34 -7.61
N LEU A 211 7.28 -1.71 -8.42
CA LEU A 211 7.54 -3.11 -8.74
C LEU A 211 7.94 -3.92 -7.49
N GLN A 212 8.71 -3.34 -6.57
CA GLN A 212 9.03 -4.03 -5.30
C GLN A 212 7.79 -4.19 -4.41
N LEU A 213 6.91 -3.19 -4.38
CA LEU A 213 5.63 -3.28 -3.68
C LEU A 213 4.74 -4.36 -4.29
N TRP A 214 4.63 -4.42 -5.61
CA TRP A 214 3.88 -5.47 -6.31
C TRP A 214 4.40 -6.88 -5.97
N LYS A 215 5.73 -7.06 -5.92
CA LYS A 215 6.33 -8.33 -5.44
C LYS A 215 5.92 -8.68 -4.02
N GLY A 216 5.95 -7.69 -3.13
CA GLY A 216 5.52 -7.90 -1.75
C GLY A 216 4.05 -8.33 -1.65
N ILE A 217 3.17 -7.68 -2.41
CA ILE A 217 1.73 -7.99 -2.43
C ILE A 217 1.45 -9.36 -3.06
N HIS A 218 2.13 -9.68 -4.17
CA HIS A 218 2.05 -11.01 -4.78
C HIS A 218 2.41 -12.10 -3.76
N ILE A 219 3.52 -11.96 -3.03
CA ILE A 219 3.91 -12.92 -1.98
C ILE A 219 2.90 -12.97 -0.84
N ALA A 220 2.33 -11.82 -0.44
CA ALA A 220 1.42 -11.76 0.71
C ALA A 220 0.06 -12.44 0.46
N TYR A 221 -0.48 -12.25 -0.75
CA TYR A 221 -1.88 -12.51 -1.09
C TYR A 221 -2.06 -13.43 -2.31
N ASP A 222 -0.98 -13.90 -2.92
CA ASP A 222 -0.99 -14.77 -4.11
C ASP A 222 -1.70 -14.15 -5.34
N ILE A 223 -1.62 -12.81 -5.47
CA ILE A 223 -2.20 -12.11 -6.63
C ILE A 223 -1.30 -12.34 -7.84
N PRO A 224 -1.80 -12.90 -8.96
CA PRO A 224 -0.97 -13.16 -10.14
C PRO A 224 -0.49 -11.85 -10.79
N PHE A 225 0.73 -11.87 -11.34
CA PHE A 225 1.25 -10.76 -12.16
C PHE A 225 0.58 -10.75 -13.53
N GLN A 226 -0.64 -10.23 -13.56
CA GLN A 226 -1.42 -10.01 -14.79
C GLN A 226 -2.23 -8.72 -14.68
N THR A 227 -2.53 -8.13 -15.82
CA THR A 227 -3.38 -6.95 -15.98
C THR A 227 -4.38 -7.18 -17.10
N PRO A 228 -5.57 -6.55 -17.09
CA PRO A 228 -6.53 -6.67 -18.18
C PRO A 228 -5.94 -6.23 -19.52
N THR A 229 -6.00 -7.12 -20.51
CA THR A 229 -5.53 -6.87 -21.88
C THR A 229 -6.62 -7.12 -22.91
N LYS A 230 -6.43 -6.53 -24.09
CA LYS A 230 -7.18 -6.86 -25.30
C LYS A 230 -6.61 -8.14 -25.91
N LYS A 231 -7.33 -8.71 -26.89
CA LYS A 231 -6.86 -9.90 -27.65
C LYS A 231 -5.48 -9.74 -28.27
N ASN A 232 -5.06 -8.51 -28.59
CA ASN A 232 -3.75 -8.21 -29.16
C ASN A 232 -2.65 -7.93 -28.12
N GLY A 233 -2.90 -8.20 -26.83
CA GLY A 233 -1.92 -8.02 -25.74
C GLY A 233 -1.75 -6.59 -25.23
N LEU A 234 -2.36 -5.58 -25.87
CA LEU A 234 -2.35 -4.21 -25.37
C LEU A 234 -3.25 -4.04 -24.14
N GLU A 235 -3.00 -3.02 -23.32
CA GLU A 235 -3.85 -2.69 -22.17
C GLU A 235 -5.33 -2.56 -22.58
N PHE A 236 -6.22 -3.02 -21.69
CA PHE A 236 -7.67 -2.95 -21.92
C PHE A 236 -8.16 -1.50 -22.14
N GLY A 237 -7.58 -0.54 -21.40
CA GLY A 237 -7.77 0.90 -21.60
C GLY A 237 -9.15 1.45 -21.25
N THR A 238 -10.00 0.68 -20.58
CA THR A 238 -11.34 1.09 -20.13
C THR A 238 -11.82 0.20 -18.97
N VAL A 239 -13.09 0.34 -18.56
CA VAL A 239 -13.74 -0.51 -17.56
C VAL A 239 -13.71 -1.97 -18.00
N HIS A 240 -13.15 -2.84 -17.16
CA HIS A 240 -12.99 -4.26 -17.44
C HIS A 240 -14.05 -5.08 -16.68
N PRO A 241 -15.02 -5.72 -17.38
CA PRO A 241 -16.15 -6.39 -16.73
C PRO A 241 -15.76 -7.45 -15.69
N ALA A 242 -14.74 -8.27 -15.96
CA ALA A 242 -14.32 -9.30 -15.01
C ALA A 242 -13.68 -8.70 -13.75
N SER A 243 -12.99 -7.55 -13.86
CA SER A 243 -12.49 -6.81 -12.68
C SER A 243 -13.64 -6.21 -11.87
N VAL A 244 -14.64 -5.63 -12.53
CA VAL A 244 -15.84 -5.06 -11.90
C VAL A 244 -16.61 -6.12 -11.10
N ASN A 245 -16.77 -7.31 -11.68
CA ASN A 245 -17.51 -8.42 -11.08
C ASN A 245 -16.67 -9.30 -10.15
N LEU A 246 -15.42 -8.91 -9.84
CA LEU A 246 -14.48 -9.69 -9.02
C LEU A 246 -14.21 -11.12 -9.51
N GLN A 247 -14.37 -11.34 -10.82
CA GLN A 247 -14.02 -12.58 -11.54
C GLN A 247 -12.59 -12.54 -12.10
N TYR A 248 -11.84 -11.49 -11.78
CA TYR A 248 -10.46 -11.29 -12.18
C TYR A 248 -9.57 -11.15 -10.95
N GLN A 249 -8.32 -11.60 -11.06
CA GLN A 249 -7.28 -11.35 -10.07
C GLN A 249 -6.07 -10.74 -10.77
N GLY A 250 -5.44 -9.72 -10.18
CA GLY A 250 -4.27 -9.09 -10.77
C GLY A 250 -4.09 -7.62 -10.41
N PHE A 251 -3.20 -6.98 -11.15
CA PHE A 251 -2.84 -5.57 -11.01
C PHE A 251 -3.61 -4.75 -12.02
N ILE A 252 -4.37 -3.76 -11.56
CA ILE A 252 -5.29 -2.99 -12.38
C ILE A 252 -5.11 -1.48 -12.14
N HIS A 253 -5.69 -0.70 -13.04
CA HIS A 253 -5.94 0.73 -12.86
C HIS A 253 -7.28 0.97 -12.18
N HIS A 254 -7.48 2.13 -11.57
CA HIS A 254 -8.80 2.51 -11.03
C HIS A 254 -9.85 2.61 -12.14
N TYR A 255 -9.47 3.12 -13.32
CA TYR A 255 -10.37 3.20 -14.47
C TYR A 255 -10.87 1.83 -14.97
N ASN A 256 -10.23 0.71 -14.58
CA ASN A 256 -10.74 -0.62 -14.91
C ASN A 256 -12.00 -0.97 -14.12
N LEU A 257 -12.31 -0.23 -13.04
CA LEU A 257 -13.50 -0.46 -12.21
C LEU A 257 -14.65 0.50 -12.54
N VAL A 258 -14.37 1.74 -12.95
CA VAL A 258 -15.41 2.77 -13.10
C VAL A 258 -15.06 3.81 -14.17
N LYS A 259 -16.05 4.23 -14.98
CA LYS A 259 -15.87 5.17 -16.10
C LYS A 259 -15.48 6.59 -15.69
N GLY A 260 -15.75 6.98 -14.44
CA GLY A 260 -15.45 8.32 -13.92
C GLY A 260 -13.99 8.53 -13.53
N LYS A 261 -13.14 7.52 -13.75
CA LYS A 261 -11.74 7.50 -13.33
C LYS A 261 -10.84 7.38 -14.55
N ILE A 262 -9.67 7.98 -14.48
CA ILE A 262 -8.68 7.95 -15.57
C ILE A 262 -7.31 7.50 -15.09
N ASP A 263 -7.16 7.31 -13.79
CA ASP A 263 -5.95 6.88 -13.13
C ASP A 263 -5.74 5.35 -13.27
N CYS A 264 -4.55 4.85 -13.63
CA CYS A 264 -3.31 5.58 -13.97
C CYS A 264 -3.01 5.57 -15.48
N GLY A 265 -3.84 6.24 -16.29
CA GLY A 265 -3.64 6.34 -17.74
C GLY A 265 -2.24 6.84 -18.12
N GLY A 266 -1.46 6.02 -18.84
CA GLY A 266 -0.06 6.32 -19.18
C GLY A 266 0.95 5.42 -18.45
N LEU A 267 0.57 4.83 -17.30
CA LEU A 267 1.34 3.79 -16.64
C LEU A 267 1.04 2.44 -17.31
N ASP A 268 1.91 2.03 -18.22
CA ASP A 268 1.76 0.79 -19.01
C ASP A 268 1.95 -0.47 -18.14
N LEU A 269 0.86 -1.04 -17.62
CA LEU A 269 0.94 -2.18 -16.70
C LEU A 269 1.41 -3.45 -17.41
N THR A 270 1.12 -3.63 -18.71
CA THR A 270 1.55 -4.83 -19.44
C THR A 270 3.07 -4.87 -19.55
N LYS A 271 3.70 -3.74 -19.92
CA LYS A 271 5.18 -3.64 -19.94
C LYS A 271 5.80 -3.81 -18.56
N LEU A 272 5.17 -3.27 -17.52
CA LEU A 272 5.69 -3.37 -16.16
C LEU A 272 5.60 -4.79 -15.60
N ILE A 273 4.52 -5.50 -15.92
CA ILE A 273 4.34 -6.92 -15.58
C ILE A 273 5.35 -7.77 -16.36
N ASP A 274 5.52 -7.55 -17.67
CA ASP A 274 6.55 -8.26 -18.45
C ASP A 274 7.95 -8.07 -17.88
N LYS A 275 8.25 -6.87 -17.38
CA LYS A 275 9.53 -6.57 -16.74
C LYS A 275 9.71 -7.27 -15.39
N ILE A 276 8.63 -7.64 -14.72
CA ILE A 276 8.69 -8.26 -13.39
C ILE A 276 8.77 -9.78 -13.45
N THR A 277 8.23 -10.38 -14.52
CA THR A 277 8.14 -11.83 -14.74
C THR A 277 9.26 -12.40 -15.61
N LYS A 278 10.01 -11.54 -16.32
CA LYS A 278 11.26 -11.88 -17.03
C LYS A 278 12.47 -11.69 -16.12
#